data_AF-A0A7C6T2N9-F1
#
_entry.id   AF-A0A7C6T2N9-F1
#
_cell.length_a   1.000
_cell.length_b   1.000
_cell.length_c   1.000
_cell.angle_alpha   90.00
_cell.angle_beta   90.00
_cell.angle_gamma   90.00
#
_symmetry.space_group_name_H-M   'P 1'
#
loop_
_entity.id
_entity.type
_entity.pdbx_description
1 polymer ?
#
loop_
_entity_poly.entity_id
_entity_poly.type
_entity_poly.pdbx_seq_one_letter_code
_entity_poly.pdbx_strand_id
1 'polypeptide(L)'
;MTYVENIFVCVAAPLLIAMLFMGRKYARFFLFVFAGMVACLLSAYINTFFARIYDADLMNAATQIAPVVEEVMKLLPLLFYLLIFNPESEKISSSVLAIAVSFATFENIVYLTQSGAENLTYLLIRGFGTGA
;
A
#
# COMPACT_ATOMS: atom_id res chain seq x y z
N MET A 1 8.89 -13.54 -13.04
CA MET A 1 8.34 -12.20 -13.34
C MET A 1 6.85 -12.22 -13.05
N THR A 2 6.47 -12.11 -11.78
CA THR A 2 5.07 -11.87 -11.43
C THR A 2 4.89 -10.36 -11.38
N TYR A 3 4.30 -9.81 -12.44
CA TYR A 3 3.94 -8.40 -12.54
C TYR A 3 3.09 -8.02 -11.33
N VAL A 4 3.47 -6.97 -10.59
CA VAL A 4 2.77 -6.50 -9.37
C VAL A 4 1.30 -6.22 -9.67
N GLU A 5 1.02 -5.81 -10.91
CA GLU A 5 -0.29 -5.61 -11.51
C GLU A 5 -1.14 -6.87 -11.48
N ASN A 6 -0.56 -8.04 -11.76
CA ASN A 6 -1.28 -9.31 -11.71
C ASN A 6 -1.65 -9.66 -10.26
N ILE A 7 -0.72 -9.43 -9.32
CA ILE A 7 -0.98 -9.63 -7.89
C ILE A 7 -2.09 -8.68 -7.43
N PHE A 8 -2.05 -7.41 -7.88
CA PHE A 8 -3.09 -6.43 -7.61
C PHE A 8 -4.45 -6.91 -8.10
N VAL A 9 -4.58 -7.35 -9.35
CA VAL A 9 -5.84 -7.85 -9.91
C VAL A 9 -6.33 -9.07 -9.14
N CYS A 10 -5.45 -10.02 -8.82
CA CYS A 10 -5.81 -11.23 -8.06
C CYS A 10 -6.36 -10.93 -6.67
N VAL A 11 -5.85 -9.90 -5.98
CA VAL A 11 -6.33 -9.50 -4.65
C VAL A 11 -7.55 -8.56 -4.76
N ALA A 12 -7.53 -7.61 -5.69
CA ALA A 12 -8.55 -6.58 -5.81
C ALA A 12 -9.87 -7.12 -6.38
N ALA A 13 -9.82 -8.06 -7.34
CA ALA A 13 -11.02 -8.62 -7.97
C ALA A 13 -12.01 -9.26 -6.97
N PRO A 14 -11.60 -10.21 -6.10
CA PRO A 14 -12.53 -10.78 -5.12
C PRO A 14 -13.03 -9.75 -4.10
N LEU A 15 -12.20 -8.77 -3.71
CA LEU A 15 -12.63 -7.68 -2.84
C LEU A 15 -13.68 -6.77 -3.51
N LEU A 16 -13.56 -6.57 -4.82
CA LEU A 16 -14.53 -5.77 -5.59
C LEU A 16 -15.86 -6.50 -5.67
N ILE A 17 -15.84 -7.82 -5.89
CA ILE A 17 -17.03 -8.65 -5.81
C ILE A 17 -17.65 -8.56 -4.40
N ALA A 18 -16.84 -8.70 -3.34
CA ALA A 18 -17.32 -8.58 -1.95
C ALA A 18 -17.96 -7.22 -1.68
N MET A 19 -17.39 -6.13 -2.20
CA MET A 19 -17.94 -4.78 -2.08
C MET A 19 -19.35 -4.67 -2.68
N LEU A 20 -19.62 -5.32 -3.82
CA LEU A 20 -20.94 -5.31 -4.46
C LEU A 20 -22.01 -5.98 -3.57
N PHE A 21 -21.63 -6.98 -2.78
CA PHE A 21 -22.56 -7.72 -1.91
C PHE A 21 -22.71 -7.13 -0.49
N MET A 22 -21.72 -6.41 0.04
CA MET A 22 -21.79 -5.87 1.42
C MET A 22 -22.65 -4.59 1.56
N GLY A 23 -23.14 -4.02 0.46
CA GLY A 23 -24.04 -2.86 0.48
C GLY A 23 -23.37 -1.52 0.77
N ARG A 24 -24.13 -0.41 0.63
CA ARG A 24 -23.60 0.97 0.64
C ARG A 24 -22.90 1.38 1.95
N LYS A 25 -23.23 0.75 3.08
CA LYS A 25 -22.61 1.06 4.38
C LYS A 25 -21.10 0.77 4.39
N TYR A 26 -20.69 -0.34 3.76
CA TYR A 26 -19.29 -0.78 3.70
C TYR A 26 -18.55 -0.29 2.45
N ALA A 27 -19.26 0.25 1.45
CA ALA A 27 -18.66 0.76 0.22
C ALA A 27 -17.51 1.76 0.49
N ARG A 28 -17.68 2.66 1.47
CA ARG A 28 -16.62 3.61 1.86
C ARG A 28 -15.37 2.91 2.40
N PHE A 29 -15.56 1.88 3.22
CA PHE A 29 -14.43 1.09 3.74
C PHE A 29 -13.65 0.42 2.59
N PHE A 30 -14.36 -0.22 1.65
CA PHE A 30 -13.71 -0.83 0.48
C PHE A 30 -12.99 0.20 -0.39
N LEU A 31 -13.56 1.40 -0.58
CA LEU A 31 -12.87 2.47 -1.31
C LEU A 31 -11.52 2.84 -0.68
N PHE A 32 -11.46 2.94 0.65
CA PHE A 32 -10.19 3.20 1.35
C PHE A 32 -9.22 2.03 1.29
N VAL A 33 -9.72 0.79 1.31
CA VAL A 33 -8.90 -0.41 1.08
C VAL A 33 -8.28 -0.39 -0.32
N PHE A 34 -9.08 -0.12 -1.36
CA PHE A 34 -8.55 0.01 -2.72
C PHE A 34 -7.58 1.18 -2.86
N ALA A 35 -7.84 2.31 -2.19
CA ALA A 35 -6.94 3.45 -2.21
C ALA A 35 -5.56 3.10 -1.61
N GLY A 36 -5.51 2.35 -0.52
CA GLY A 36 -4.25 1.87 0.05
C GLY A 36 -3.52 0.88 -0.86
N MET A 37 -4.24 -0.07 -1.46
CA MET A 37 -3.64 -1.00 -2.43
C MET A 37 -3.09 -0.30 -3.68
N VAL A 38 -3.83 0.66 -4.24
CA VAL A 38 -3.40 1.46 -5.41
C VAL A 38 -2.21 2.34 -5.05
N ALA A 39 -2.22 2.96 -3.87
CA ALA A 39 -1.08 3.74 -3.41
C ALA A 39 0.19 2.88 -3.29
N CYS A 40 0.06 1.64 -2.80
CA CYS A 40 1.16 0.69 -2.74
C CYS A 40 1.67 0.28 -4.14
N LEU A 41 0.76 -0.03 -5.07
CA LEU A 41 1.13 -0.31 -6.45
C LEU A 41 1.89 0.88 -7.09
N LEU A 42 1.39 2.10 -6.93
CA LEU A 42 2.03 3.32 -7.43
C LEU A 42 3.38 3.57 -6.76
N SER A 43 3.50 3.29 -5.45
CA SER A 43 4.76 3.37 -4.71
C SER A 43 5.85 2.53 -5.35
N ALA A 44 5.54 1.31 -5.81
CA ALA A 44 6.52 0.46 -6.49
C ALA A 44 7.07 1.10 -7.79
N TYR A 45 6.23 1.75 -8.60
CA TYR A 45 6.69 2.46 -9.80
C TYR A 45 7.49 3.73 -9.47
N ILE A 46 7.06 4.50 -8.48
CA ILE A 46 7.76 5.72 -8.08
C ILE A 46 9.12 5.39 -7.47
N ASN A 47 9.20 4.33 -6.66
CA ASN A 47 10.44 3.84 -6.10
C ASN A 47 11.42 3.42 -7.21
N THR A 48 10.96 2.63 -8.19
CA THR A 48 11.81 2.23 -9.32
C THR A 48 12.24 3.42 -10.18
N PHE A 49 11.37 4.43 -10.36
CA PHE A 49 11.72 5.68 -11.03
C PHE A 49 12.85 6.44 -10.29
N PHE A 50 12.72 6.64 -8.98
CA PHE A 50 13.76 7.31 -8.19
C PHE A 50 15.05 6.49 -8.11
N ALA A 51 14.98 5.17 -7.98
CA ALA A 51 16.15 4.30 -8.00
C ALA A 51 16.96 4.46 -9.30
N ARG A 52 16.28 4.65 -10.44
CA ARG A 52 16.93 4.92 -11.73
C ARG A 52 17.48 6.33 -11.86
N ILE A 53 16.80 7.35 -11.33
CA ILE A 53 17.30 8.73 -11.35
C ILE A 53 18.56 8.89 -10.49
N TYR A 54 18.57 8.27 -9.30
CA TYR A 54 19.68 8.38 -8.35
C TYR A 54 20.78 7.34 -8.58
N ASP A 55 20.67 6.51 -9.62
CA ASP A 55 21.56 5.37 -9.90
C ASP A 55 21.84 4.53 -8.64
N ALA A 56 20.78 4.31 -7.85
CA ALA A 56 20.88 3.67 -6.55
C ALA A 56 20.93 2.15 -6.71
N ASP A 57 21.91 1.52 -6.07
CA ASP A 57 21.97 0.06 -5.97
C ASP A 57 20.76 -0.49 -5.18
N LEU A 58 20.43 -1.76 -5.40
CA LEU A 58 19.24 -2.44 -4.85
C LEU A 58 19.11 -2.25 -3.33
N MET A 59 20.23 -2.34 -2.59
CA MET A 59 20.23 -2.17 -1.14
C MET A 59 19.90 -0.73 -0.72
N ASN A 60 20.48 0.28 -1.39
CA ASN A 60 20.20 1.68 -1.10
C ASN A 60 18.77 2.06 -1.49
N ALA A 61 18.29 1.57 -2.64
CA ALA A 61 16.91 1.78 -3.06
C ALA A 61 15.92 1.17 -2.07
N ALA A 62 16.18 -0.04 -1.57
CA ALA A 62 15.29 -0.72 -0.62
C ALA A 62 15.31 -0.13 0.79
N THR A 63 16.43 0.43 1.25
CA THR A 63 16.58 0.91 2.64
C THR A 63 16.34 2.40 2.82
N GLN A 64 16.51 3.20 1.76
CA GLN A 64 16.43 4.66 1.85
C GLN A 64 15.30 5.23 0.97
N ILE A 65 15.25 4.84 -0.30
CA ILE A 65 14.27 5.38 -1.25
C ILE A 65 12.89 4.79 -0.98
N ALA A 66 12.79 3.47 -0.89
CA ALA A 66 11.52 2.77 -0.74
C ALA A 66 10.72 3.23 0.49
N PRO A 67 11.30 3.32 1.72
CA PRO A 67 10.52 3.73 2.89
C PRO A 67 9.97 5.17 2.77
N VAL A 68 10.76 6.10 2.21
CA VAL A 68 10.31 7.48 2.01
C VAL A 68 9.17 7.54 1.00
N VAL A 69 9.31 6.86 -0.14
CA VAL A 69 8.26 6.81 -1.17
C VAL A 69 7.00 6.14 -0.59
N GLU A 70 7.15 5.04 0.14
CA GLU A 70 6.04 4.30 0.73
C GLU A 70 5.24 5.15 1.72
N GLU A 71 5.89 5.85 2.65
CA GLU A 71 5.18 6.69 3.61
C GLU A 71 4.52 7.90 2.95
N VAL A 72 5.17 8.53 1.98
CA VAL A 72 4.58 9.63 1.20
C VAL A 72 3.35 9.14 0.44
N MET A 73 3.45 8.00 -0.23
CA MET A 73 2.35 7.42 -1.00
C MET A 73 1.20 6.96 -0.13
N LYS A 74 1.47 6.43 1.06
CA LYS A 74 0.45 6.02 2.05
C LYS A 74 -0.32 7.23 2.60
N LEU A 75 0.34 8.37 2.75
CA LEU A 75 -0.27 9.61 3.24
C LEU A 75 -1.17 10.30 2.20
N LEU A 76 -0.85 10.19 0.90
CA LEU A 76 -1.55 10.92 -0.16
C LEU A 76 -3.07 10.66 -0.22
N PRO A 77 -3.59 9.42 -0.18
CA PRO A 77 -5.03 9.17 -0.19
C PRO A 77 -5.75 9.80 1.01
N LEU A 78 -5.10 9.80 2.16
CA LEU A 78 -5.64 10.41 3.37
C LEU A 78 -5.69 11.94 3.24
N LEU A 79 -4.60 12.57 2.79
CA LEU A 79 -4.57 14.02 2.56
C LEU A 79 -5.65 14.44 1.56
N PHE A 80 -5.80 13.70 0.45
CA PHE A 80 -6.86 13.95 -0.51
C PHE A 80 -8.24 13.86 0.14
N TYR A 81 -8.49 12.82 0.94
CA TYR A 81 -9.77 12.65 1.63
C TYR A 81 -10.07 13.81 2.60
N LEU A 82 -9.07 14.24 3.39
CA LEU A 82 -9.21 15.33 4.34
C LEU A 82 -9.46 16.67 3.66
N LEU A 83 -8.68 17.00 2.62
CA LEU A 83 -8.76 18.29 1.93
C LEU A 83 -10.03 18.45 1.10
N ILE A 84 -10.53 17.38 0.49
CA ILE A 84 -11.68 17.46 -0.42
C ILE A 84 -13.01 17.25 0.30
N PHE A 85 -13.08 16.33 1.27
CA PHE A 85 -14.36 15.90 1.84
C PHE A 85 -14.63 16.41 3.24
N ASN A 86 -13.65 17.05 3.90
CA ASN A 86 -13.74 17.59 5.26
C ASN A 86 -14.55 16.68 6.23
N PRO A 87 -14.10 15.43 6.43
CA PRO A 87 -14.87 14.42 7.14
C PRO A 87 -14.96 14.68 8.64
N GLU A 88 -16.05 14.23 9.26
CA GLU A 88 -16.17 14.16 10.73
C GLU A 88 -15.02 13.34 11.34
N SER A 89 -14.54 13.76 12.51
CA SER A 89 -13.39 13.16 13.20
C SER A 89 -13.52 11.64 13.39
N GLU A 90 -14.72 11.15 13.67
CA GLU A 90 -14.99 9.71 13.87
C GLU A 90 -14.70 8.87 12.61
N LYS A 91 -14.89 9.45 11.42
CA LYS A 91 -14.68 8.76 10.13
C LYS A 91 -13.21 8.77 9.73
N ILE A 92 -12.40 9.66 10.30
CA ILE A 92 -10.97 9.78 9.97
C ILE A 92 -10.23 8.52 10.41
N SER A 93 -10.34 8.11 11.68
CA SER A 93 -9.60 6.95 12.20
C SER A 93 -9.86 5.66 11.42
N SER A 94 -11.12 5.38 11.05
CA SER A 94 -11.44 4.20 10.24
C SER A 94 -10.85 4.26 8.83
N SER A 95 -10.81 5.45 8.23
CA SER A 95 -10.26 5.65 6.88
C SER A 95 -8.73 5.49 6.89
N VAL A 96 -8.06 6.09 7.89
CA VAL A 96 -6.62 5.93 8.13
C VAL A 96 -6.28 4.46 8.30
N LEU A 97 -7.00 3.75 9.17
CA LEU A 97 -6.75 2.34 9.45
C LEU A 97 -6.93 1.48 8.18
N ALA A 98 -8.00 1.71 7.42
CA ALA A 98 -8.25 0.98 6.19
C ALA A 98 -7.15 1.19 5.14
N ILE A 99 -6.68 2.43 4.94
CA ILE A 99 -5.57 2.73 4.02
C ILE A 99 -4.28 2.08 4.51
N ALA A 100 -3.90 2.29 5.77
CA ALA A 100 -2.64 1.80 6.31
C ALA A 100 -2.56 0.26 6.28
N VAL A 101 -3.61 -0.41 6.74
CA VAL A 101 -3.67 -1.88 6.79
C VAL A 101 -3.67 -2.46 5.37
N SER A 102 -4.46 -1.91 4.45
CA SER A 102 -4.52 -2.42 3.08
C SER A 102 -3.21 -2.21 2.31
N PHE A 103 -2.55 -1.06 2.50
CA PHE A 103 -1.22 -0.79 1.93
C PHE A 103 -0.21 -1.84 2.42
N ALA A 104 -0.05 -1.96 3.74
CA ALA A 104 0.93 -2.88 4.34
C ALA A 104 0.61 -4.35 4.02
N THR A 105 -0.66 -4.72 3.98
CA THR A 105 -1.07 -6.09 3.61
C THR A 105 -0.71 -6.39 2.16
N PHE A 106 -1.04 -5.49 1.24
CA PHE A 106 -0.76 -5.69 -0.18
C PHE A 106 0.74 -5.72 -0.47
N GLU A 107 1.48 -4.80 0.13
CA GLU A 107 2.94 -4.77 0.07
C GLU A 107 3.56 -6.12 0.48
N ASN A 108 3.16 -6.65 1.63
CA ASN A 108 3.66 -7.94 2.12
C ASN A 108 3.30 -9.10 1.18
N ILE A 109 2.09 -9.09 0.59
CA ILE A 109 1.70 -10.09 -0.43
C ILE A 109 2.64 -10.01 -1.64
N VAL A 110 2.92 -8.80 -2.15
CA VAL A 110 3.82 -8.59 -3.29
C VAL A 110 5.22 -9.11 -2.97
N TYR A 111 5.77 -8.74 -1.80
CA TYR A 111 7.10 -9.20 -1.40
C TYR A 111 7.20 -10.71 -1.26
N LEU A 112 6.25 -11.36 -0.57
CA LEU A 112 6.25 -12.81 -0.40
C LEU A 112 6.09 -13.55 -1.73
N THR A 113 5.29 -13.00 -2.65
CA THR A 113 5.07 -13.60 -3.98
C THR A 113 6.31 -13.47 -4.88
N GLN A 114 7.07 -12.39 -4.75
CA GLN A 114 8.25 -12.13 -5.60
C GLN A 114 9.55 -12.71 -5.03
N SER A 115 9.73 -12.68 -3.71
CA SER A 115 10.98 -13.04 -3.02
C SER A 115 10.91 -14.37 -2.26
N GLY A 116 9.74 -15.00 -2.20
CA GLY A 116 9.50 -16.22 -1.42
C GLY A 116 9.46 -15.98 0.10
N ALA A 117 9.16 -17.03 0.86
CA ALA A 117 9.07 -16.97 2.33
C ALA A 117 10.43 -17.02 3.04
N GLU A 118 11.53 -17.25 2.32
CA GLU A 118 12.88 -17.28 2.90
C GLU A 118 13.29 -15.93 3.54
N ASN A 119 12.69 -14.82 3.07
CA ASN A 119 12.92 -13.47 3.59
C ASN A 119 11.87 -13.00 4.62
N LEU A 120 11.08 -13.92 5.20
CA LEU A 120 10.03 -13.56 6.17
C LEU A 120 10.57 -12.76 7.37
N THR A 121 11.77 -13.09 7.87
CA THR A 121 12.41 -12.36 8.98
C THR A 121 12.77 -10.92 8.59
N TYR A 122 13.26 -10.70 7.37
CA TYR A 122 13.53 -9.37 6.85
C TYR A 122 12.23 -8.55 6.71
N LEU A 123 11.15 -9.18 6.25
CA LEU A 123 9.81 -8.56 6.18
C LEU A 123 9.25 -8.20 7.56
N LEU A 124 9.42 -9.08 8.55
CA LEU A 124 9.02 -8.78 9.92
C LEU A 124 9.82 -7.60 10.47
N ILE A 125 11.14 -7.62 10.35
CA ILE A 125 12.00 -6.54 10.84
C ILE A 125 11.68 -5.23 10.13
N ARG A 126 11.46 -5.24 8.82
CA ARG A 126 11.08 -4.04 8.07
C ARG A 126 9.68 -3.55 8.44
N GLY A 127 8.71 -4.45 8.56
CA GLY A 127 7.34 -4.11 8.96
C GLY A 127 7.23 -3.55 10.38
N PHE A 128 8.13 -3.93 11.29
CA PHE A 128 8.28 -3.31 12.62
C PHE A 128 9.22 -2.09 12.60
N GLY A 129 10.17 -2.05 11.66
CA GLY A 129 11.29 -1.12 11.58
C GLY A 129 10.99 0.20 10.90
N THR A 130 9.84 0.37 10.24
CA THR A 130 9.35 1.69 9.76
C THR A 130 8.93 2.64 10.91
N GLY A 131 9.43 2.39 12.13
CA GLY A 131 9.23 3.19 13.33
C GLY A 131 10.51 3.44 14.15
N ALA A 132 11.71 3.29 13.56
CA ALA A 132 12.97 3.75 14.16
C ALA A 132 14.01 4.14 13.10
#